data_AF-A0A952KFJ5-F1
#
_entry.id   AF-A0A952KFJ5-F1
#
_cell.length_a   1.000
_cell.length_b   1.000
_cell.length_c   1.000
_cell.angle_alpha   90.00
_cell.angle_beta   90.00
_cell.angle_gamma   90.00
#
_symmetry.space_group_name_H-M   'P 1'
#
loop_
_entity.id
_entity.type
_entity.pdbx_description
1 polymer ?
#
loop_
_entity_poly.entity_id
_entity_poly.type
_entity_poly.pdbx_seq_one_letter_code
_entity_poly.pdbx_strand_id
1 'polypeptide(L)'
;MKIQTPKRLQHVDGDALLKEAVDRIATAGKLSLARRNFLRGSLTLGGLSMLTGCMLDDSESINTALTRISRINDDVQGLLFDPNRLAPTYPDSMITRPFPFNAYYGEDEVREVEEESYRLEVASMVADRRKWSLPELRAMPQAD
;
A
#
# COMPACT_ATOMS: atom_id res chain seq x y z
N MET A 1 -7.63 -33.42 -21.12
CA MET A 1 -6.71 -33.04 -20.01
C MET A 1 -7.51 -33.06 -18.72
N LYS A 2 -7.24 -34.02 -17.81
CA LYS A 2 -7.97 -34.13 -16.53
C LYS A 2 -7.29 -33.19 -15.51
N ILE A 3 -7.94 -32.10 -15.15
CA ILE A 3 -7.47 -31.19 -14.10
C ILE A 3 -7.76 -31.89 -12.77
N GLN A 4 -6.72 -32.34 -12.08
CA GLN A 4 -6.85 -32.87 -10.72
C GLN A 4 -7.01 -31.67 -9.76
N THR A 5 -8.18 -31.56 -9.14
CA THR A 5 -8.41 -30.58 -8.07
C THR A 5 -7.60 -31.00 -6.84
N PRO A 6 -6.77 -30.13 -6.25
CA PRO A 6 -5.99 -30.48 -5.08
C PRO A 6 -6.93 -30.84 -3.92
N LYS A 7 -6.60 -31.90 -3.17
CA LYS A 7 -7.32 -32.29 -1.95
C LYS A 7 -7.26 -31.11 -0.97
N ARG A 8 -8.43 -30.59 -0.58
CA ARG A 8 -8.57 -29.64 0.52
C ARG A 8 -7.96 -30.28 1.76
N LEU A 9 -6.87 -29.72 2.28
CA LEU A 9 -6.32 -30.12 3.57
C LEU A 9 -7.39 -29.82 4.62
N GLN A 10 -8.05 -30.86 5.10
CA GLN A 10 -9.08 -30.72 6.12
C GLN A 10 -8.40 -30.39 7.44
N HIS A 11 -8.84 -29.27 8.01
CA HIS A 11 -8.60 -28.82 9.37
C HIS A 11 -7.12 -28.81 9.80
N VAL A 12 -6.43 -27.77 9.35
CA VAL A 12 -5.14 -27.41 9.93
C VAL A 12 -5.41 -26.70 11.25
N ASP A 13 -4.98 -27.30 12.36
CA ASP A 13 -5.03 -26.70 13.68
C ASP A 13 -4.00 -25.55 13.75
N GLY A 14 -4.49 -24.33 13.52
CA GLY A 14 -3.68 -23.12 13.47
C GLY A 14 -2.98 -22.82 14.79
N ASP A 15 -3.59 -23.19 15.93
CA ASP A 15 -3.03 -22.95 17.26
C ASP A 15 -1.85 -23.90 17.53
N ALA A 16 -1.98 -25.17 17.12
CA ALA A 16 -0.89 -26.13 17.21
C ALA A 16 0.31 -25.72 16.33
N LEU A 17 0.06 -25.25 15.10
CA LEU A 17 1.11 -24.76 14.21
C LEU A 17 1.76 -23.47 14.72
N LEU A 18 0.97 -22.54 15.26
CA LEU A 18 1.49 -21.31 15.85
C LEU A 18 2.42 -21.66 17.00
N LYS A 19 1.97 -22.53 17.91
CA LYS A 19 2.76 -22.97 19.07
C LYS A 19 4.08 -23.62 18.64
N GLU A 20 4.05 -24.53 17.67
CA GLU A 20 5.26 -25.16 17.15
C GLU A 20 6.22 -24.13 16.52
N ALA A 21 5.68 -23.20 15.74
CA ALA A 21 6.49 -22.19 15.06
C ALA A 21 7.11 -21.19 16.07
N VAL A 22 6.36 -20.79 17.11
CA VAL A 22 6.87 -20.00 18.25
C VAL A 22 8.01 -20.75 18.94
N ASP A 23 7.82 -22.03 19.26
CA ASP A 23 8.82 -22.85 19.95
C ASP A 23 10.10 -22.99 19.12
N ARG A 24 9.99 -23.18 17.80
CA ARG A 24 11.13 -23.24 16.88
C ARG A 24 11.88 -21.91 16.79
N ILE A 25 11.18 -20.77 16.78
CA ILE A 25 11.80 -19.43 16.78
C ILE A 25 12.48 -19.15 18.12
N ALA A 26 11.83 -19.46 19.24
CA ALA A 26 12.39 -19.31 20.57
C ALA A 26 13.66 -20.17 20.75
N THR A 27 13.68 -21.37 20.16
CA THR A 27 14.84 -22.25 20.15
C THR A 27 15.96 -21.74 19.23
N ALA A 28 15.63 -21.20 18.05
CA ALA A 28 16.59 -20.56 17.16
C ALA A 28 17.20 -19.27 17.76
N GLY A 29 16.43 -18.53 18.57
CA GLY A 29 16.86 -17.34 19.29
C GLY A 29 17.82 -17.60 20.46
N LYS A 30 18.03 -18.87 20.87
CA LYS A 30 19.04 -19.24 21.87
C LYS A 30 20.48 -19.17 21.33
N LEU A 31 20.70 -18.92 20.03
CA LEU A 31 22.02 -18.62 19.47
C LEU A 31 22.24 -17.10 19.30
N SER A 32 22.80 -16.51 20.36
CA SER A 32 23.27 -15.12 20.48
C SER A 32 22.20 -14.00 20.46
N LEU A 33 22.25 -13.14 21.49
CA LEU A 33 21.50 -11.90 21.65
C LEU A 33 21.97 -10.79 20.68
N ALA A 34 22.23 -11.11 19.43
CA ALA A 34 22.53 -10.10 18.41
C ALA A 34 21.22 -9.41 17.99
N ARG A 35 21.19 -8.07 17.97
CA ARG A 35 20.03 -7.25 17.55
C ARG A 35 19.39 -7.73 16.24
N ARG A 36 20.20 -8.22 15.30
CA ARG A 36 19.75 -8.78 14.02
C ARG A 36 18.96 -10.09 14.17
N ASN A 37 19.36 -10.98 15.07
CA ASN A 37 18.65 -12.25 15.30
C ASN A 37 17.36 -12.03 16.08
N PHE A 38 17.35 -11.08 17.02
CA PHE A 38 16.13 -10.65 17.70
C PHE A 38 15.12 -10.06 16.70
N LEU A 39 15.55 -9.14 15.83
CA LEU A 39 14.70 -8.56 14.77
C LEU A 39 14.19 -9.62 13.78
N ARG A 40 15.03 -10.60 13.42
CA ARG A 40 14.59 -11.73 12.58
C ARG A 40 13.57 -12.60 13.31
N GLY A 41 13.79 -12.91 14.59
CA GLY A 41 12.88 -13.72 15.40
C GLY A 41 11.53 -13.05 15.61
N SER A 42 11.51 -11.75 15.91
CA SER A 42 10.28 -10.97 16.08
C SER A 42 9.51 -10.80 14.76
N LEU A 43 10.21 -10.56 13.64
CA LEU A 43 9.57 -10.51 12.32
C LEU A 43 8.96 -11.87 11.93
N THR A 44 9.63 -12.98 12.26
CA THR A 44 9.12 -14.33 11.96
C THR A 44 7.90 -14.65 12.81
N LEU A 45 7.93 -14.34 14.11
CA LEU A 45 6.80 -14.56 15.01
C LEU A 45 5.59 -13.67 14.65
N GLY A 46 5.84 -12.40 14.30
CA GLY A 46 4.80 -11.48 13.82
C GLY A 46 4.21 -11.88 12.46
N GLY A 47 5.04 -12.41 11.55
CA GLY A 47 4.56 -12.94 10.27
C GLY A 47 3.70 -14.19 10.45
N LEU A 48 4.08 -15.08 11.37
CA LEU A 48 3.31 -16.29 11.68
C LEU A 48 1.99 -15.97 12.39
N SER A 49 1.96 -15.01 13.31
CA SER A 49 0.71 -14.59 13.95
C SER A 49 -0.27 -13.92 12.99
N MET A 50 0.23 -13.28 11.91
CA MET A 50 -0.60 -12.82 10.80
C MET A 50 -1.11 -13.97 9.91
N LEU A 51 -0.33 -15.05 9.76
CA LEU A 51 -0.68 -16.23 8.96
C LEU A 51 -1.68 -17.17 9.66
N THR A 52 -1.75 -17.16 11.00
CA THR A 52 -2.57 -18.10 11.78
C THR A 52 -4.04 -17.68 11.92
N GLY A 53 -4.46 -16.59 11.26
CA GLY A 53 -5.76 -15.97 11.45
C GLY A 53 -6.75 -15.97 10.29
N CYS A 54 -6.47 -16.57 9.12
CA CYS A 54 -7.40 -16.50 7.99
C CYS A 54 -7.56 -17.82 7.23
N MET A 55 -8.63 -18.56 7.54
CA MET A 55 -9.33 -19.25 6.45
C MET A 55 -10.04 -18.18 5.64
N LEU A 56 -9.48 -17.81 4.48
CA LEU A 56 -10.05 -16.82 3.58
C LEU A 56 -11.19 -17.47 2.79
N ASP A 57 -12.40 -17.51 3.34
CA ASP A 57 -13.58 -18.01 2.61
C ASP A 57 -14.75 -17.00 2.52
N ASP A 58 -14.65 -15.85 3.19
CA ASP A 58 -15.65 -14.77 3.11
C ASP A 58 -15.01 -13.38 2.87
N SER A 59 -15.66 -12.60 1.99
CA SER A 59 -15.34 -11.23 1.59
C SER A 59 -15.18 -10.23 2.75
N GLU A 60 -15.95 -10.37 3.82
CA GLU A 60 -15.88 -9.48 4.99
C GLU A 60 -14.56 -9.67 5.76
N SER A 61 -14.14 -10.93 5.93
CA SER A 61 -12.88 -11.26 6.58
C SER A 61 -11.67 -10.76 5.77
N ILE A 62 -11.74 -10.85 4.43
CA ILE A 62 -10.73 -10.32 3.52
C ILE A 62 -10.64 -8.80 3.67
N ASN A 63 -11.77 -8.09 3.62
CA ASN A 63 -11.78 -6.63 3.74
C ASN A 63 -11.24 -6.17 5.11
N THR A 64 -11.59 -6.89 6.19
CA THR A 64 -11.07 -6.64 7.54
C THR A 64 -9.55 -6.81 7.58
N ALA A 65 -9.03 -7.88 6.99
CA ALA A 65 -7.59 -8.13 6.92
C ALA A 65 -6.87 -7.03 6.10
N LEU A 66 -7.37 -6.69 4.91
CA LEU A 66 -6.80 -5.64 4.07
C LEU A 66 -6.84 -4.27 4.76
N THR A 67 -7.90 -3.95 5.49
CA THR A 67 -7.99 -2.71 6.27
C THR A 67 -6.94 -2.67 7.38
N ARG A 68 -6.70 -3.79 8.08
CA ARG A 68 -5.64 -3.88 9.10
C ARG A 68 -4.25 -3.69 8.48
N ILE A 69 -4.00 -4.33 7.34
CA ILE A 69 -2.74 -4.17 6.60
C ILE A 69 -2.56 -2.72 6.14
N SER A 70 -3.62 -2.10 5.63
CA SER A 70 -3.60 -0.68 5.22
C SER A 70 -3.23 0.24 6.37
N ARG A 71 -3.80 0.05 7.56
CA ARG A 71 -3.45 0.85 8.75
C ARG A 71 -1.99 0.70 9.16
N ILE A 72 -1.46 -0.53 9.10
CA ILE A 72 -0.04 -0.78 9.36
C ILE A 72 0.84 -0.03 8.34
N ASN A 73 0.44 -0.01 7.07
CA ASN A 73 1.12 0.79 6.06
C ASN A 73 1.08 2.28 6.44
N ASP A 74 -0.06 2.82 6.83
CA ASP A 74 -0.19 4.23 7.24
C ASP A 74 0.72 4.56 8.44
N ASP A 75 0.79 3.70 9.44
CA ASP A 75 1.66 3.87 10.62
C ASP A 75 3.15 3.84 10.24
N VAL A 76 3.55 2.89 9.39
CA VAL A 76 4.94 2.77 8.92
C VAL A 76 5.30 3.97 8.04
N GLN A 77 4.40 4.41 7.16
CA GLN A 77 4.60 5.59 6.33
C GLN A 77 4.73 6.85 7.20
N GLY A 78 3.91 7.00 8.24
CA GLY A 78 4.02 8.10 9.20
C GLY A 78 5.31 8.10 10.01
N LEU A 79 5.92 6.92 10.22
CA LEU A 79 7.24 6.81 10.86
C LEU A 79 8.39 7.12 9.90
N LEU A 80 8.26 6.72 8.63
CA LEU A 80 9.33 6.86 7.61
C LEU A 80 9.38 8.27 7.00
N PHE A 81 8.23 8.91 6.83
CA PHE A 81 8.13 10.19 6.15
C PHE A 81 7.93 11.34 7.13
N ASP A 82 8.72 12.39 6.97
CA ASP A 82 8.51 13.65 7.68
C ASP A 82 7.36 14.41 7.02
N PRO A 83 6.24 14.65 7.73
CA PRO A 83 5.08 15.34 7.16
C PRO A 83 5.37 16.80 6.81
N ASN A 84 6.46 17.38 7.31
CA ASN A 84 6.88 18.75 7.02
C ASN A 84 7.93 18.83 5.91
N ARG A 85 8.34 17.69 5.35
CA ARG A 85 9.33 17.64 4.28
C ARG A 85 8.63 17.55 2.93
N LEU A 86 8.75 18.62 2.15
CA LEU A 86 8.28 18.64 0.78
C LEU A 86 9.08 17.64 -0.08
N ALA A 87 8.41 17.06 -1.08
CA ALA A 87 9.09 16.29 -2.11
C ALA A 87 10.12 17.18 -2.83
N PRO A 88 11.26 16.62 -3.27
CA PRO A 88 12.23 17.39 -4.05
C PRO A 88 11.58 18.02 -5.28
N THR A 89 11.90 19.28 -5.57
CA THR A 89 11.60 19.91 -6.85
C THR A 89 12.72 19.59 -7.83
N TYR A 90 12.36 19.36 -9.09
CA TYR A 90 13.30 19.06 -10.16
C TYR A 90 13.34 20.26 -11.12
N PRO A 91 14.52 20.75 -11.51
CA PRO A 91 14.61 21.87 -12.44
C PRO A 91 14.16 21.45 -13.84
N ASP A 92 13.68 22.43 -14.61
CA ASP A 92 13.32 22.29 -16.03
C ASP A 92 14.38 21.60 -16.90
N SER A 93 15.65 21.73 -16.53
CA SER A 93 16.78 21.10 -17.23
C SER A 93 16.78 19.57 -17.14
N MET A 94 16.04 18.97 -16.20
CA MET A 94 15.86 17.52 -16.08
C MET A 94 14.68 16.98 -16.89
N ILE A 95 13.87 17.85 -17.51
CA ILE A 95 12.77 17.43 -18.37
C ILE A 95 13.35 16.78 -19.63
N THR A 96 13.00 15.52 -19.87
CA THR A 96 13.30 14.85 -21.15
C THR A 96 12.48 15.51 -22.27
N ARG A 97 13.13 15.86 -23.38
CA ARG A 97 12.49 16.53 -24.53
C ARG A 97 12.75 15.74 -25.83
N PRO A 98 11.71 15.26 -26.54
CA PRO A 98 10.28 15.38 -26.20
C PRO A 98 9.93 14.59 -24.92
N PHE A 99 8.91 15.04 -24.20
CA PHE A 99 8.46 14.37 -22.97
C PHE A 99 7.93 12.97 -23.33
N PRO A 100 8.38 11.90 -22.66
CA PRO A 100 7.92 10.56 -22.96
C PRO A 100 6.47 10.39 -22.50
N PHE A 101 5.65 9.70 -23.29
CA PHE A 101 4.32 9.31 -22.87
C PHE A 101 4.40 8.33 -21.68
N ASN A 102 3.81 8.70 -20.53
CA ASN A 102 4.03 8.05 -19.23
C ASN A 102 2.74 7.50 -18.58
N ALA A 103 1.76 7.09 -19.38
CA ALA A 103 0.54 6.45 -18.88
C ALA A 103 0.68 4.92 -18.76
N TYR A 104 -0.20 4.30 -17.98
CA TYR A 104 -0.33 2.83 -17.96
C TYR A 104 -1.09 2.28 -19.18
N TYR A 105 -1.77 3.15 -19.93
CA TYR A 105 -2.56 2.90 -21.14
C TYR A 105 -1.86 3.50 -22.37
N GLY A 106 -2.31 3.19 -23.59
CA GLY A 106 -1.77 3.71 -24.85
C GLY A 106 -2.19 5.15 -25.20
N GLU A 107 -1.47 5.82 -26.10
CA GLU A 107 -1.83 7.18 -26.56
C GLU A 107 -3.23 7.23 -27.20
N ASP A 108 -3.62 6.14 -27.85
CA ASP A 108 -4.94 5.94 -28.47
C ASP A 108 -6.07 5.76 -27.46
N GLU A 109 -5.75 5.54 -26.18
CA GLU A 109 -6.71 5.41 -25.08
C GLU A 109 -6.83 6.70 -24.24
N VAL A 110 -6.18 7.78 -24.68
CA VAL A 110 -6.28 9.09 -24.00
C VAL A 110 -7.73 9.56 -24.05
N ARG A 111 -8.28 9.82 -22.85
CA ARG A 111 -9.63 10.36 -22.70
C ARG A 111 -9.63 11.84 -23.03
N GLU A 112 -10.39 12.21 -24.04
CA GLU A 112 -10.67 13.62 -24.34
C GLU A 112 -11.64 14.20 -23.30
N VAL A 113 -11.34 15.41 -22.83
CA VAL A 113 -12.13 16.14 -21.84
C VAL A 113 -12.50 17.48 -22.45
N GLU A 114 -13.78 17.83 -22.43
CA GLU A 114 -14.24 19.16 -22.86
C GLU A 114 -13.92 20.17 -21.75
N GLU A 115 -13.07 21.14 -22.07
CA GLU A 115 -12.47 22.05 -21.08
C GLU A 115 -13.54 22.94 -20.41
N GLU A 116 -14.58 23.32 -21.15
CA GLU A 116 -15.62 24.25 -20.71
C GLU A 116 -16.54 23.64 -19.63
N SER A 117 -16.86 22.35 -19.72
CA SER A 117 -17.64 21.63 -18.69
C SER A 117 -16.80 21.04 -17.57
N TYR A 118 -15.46 20.99 -17.71
CA TYR A 118 -14.61 20.43 -16.66
C TYR A 118 -14.79 21.16 -15.33
N ARG A 119 -15.01 20.41 -14.24
CA ARG A 119 -15.10 20.93 -12.89
C ARG A 119 -14.28 20.06 -11.93
N LEU A 120 -13.36 20.68 -11.20
CA LEU A 120 -12.64 20.05 -10.10
C LEU A 120 -13.36 20.34 -8.78
N GLU A 121 -13.74 19.29 -8.07
CA GLU A 121 -14.35 19.39 -6.74
C GLU A 121 -13.32 19.03 -5.67
N VAL A 122 -13.17 19.90 -4.67
CA VAL A 122 -12.33 19.67 -3.49
C VAL A 122 -13.22 19.51 -2.27
N ALA A 123 -13.08 18.39 -1.56
CA ALA A 123 -13.94 18.03 -0.44
C ALA A 123 -13.15 17.93 0.89
N SER A 124 -13.83 17.53 1.96
CA SER A 124 -13.25 17.32 3.30
C SER A 124 -12.81 18.61 3.99
N MET A 125 -11.71 18.62 4.75
CA MET A 125 -11.32 19.72 5.64
C MET A 125 -10.66 20.89 4.89
N VAL A 126 -11.35 21.43 3.91
CA VAL A 126 -10.95 22.64 3.17
C VAL A 126 -11.95 23.77 3.42
N ALA A 127 -11.45 25.00 3.49
CA ALA A 127 -12.29 26.20 3.70
C ALA A 127 -13.13 26.53 2.46
N ASP A 128 -12.60 26.29 1.27
CA ASP A 128 -13.26 26.54 -0.01
C ASP A 128 -13.57 25.22 -0.72
N ARG A 129 -14.85 24.96 -0.95
CA ARG A 129 -15.37 23.76 -1.63
C ARG A 129 -16.06 24.09 -2.96
N ARG A 130 -15.77 25.25 -3.54
CA ARG A 130 -16.31 25.62 -4.86
C ARG A 130 -15.81 24.62 -5.92
N LYS A 131 -16.62 24.48 -6.98
CA LYS A 131 -16.25 23.67 -8.15
C LYS A 131 -15.39 24.53 -9.07
N TRP A 132 -14.12 24.20 -9.19
CA TRP A 132 -13.16 24.99 -9.96
C TRP A 132 -13.26 24.67 -11.45
N SER A 133 -13.40 25.70 -12.28
CA SER A 133 -13.26 25.59 -13.73
C SER A 133 -11.78 25.56 -14.13
N LEU A 134 -11.49 25.03 -15.31
CA LEU A 134 -10.12 24.96 -15.82
C LEU A 134 -9.44 26.35 -15.94
N PRO A 135 -10.12 27.42 -16.39
CA PRO A 135 -9.56 28.77 -16.38
C PRO A 135 -9.20 29.29 -14.99
N GLU A 136 -10.02 29.02 -13.97
CA GLU A 136 -9.73 29.44 -12.59
C GLU A 136 -8.51 28.72 -12.03
N LEU A 137 -8.35 27.42 -12.33
CA LEU A 137 -7.16 26.65 -11.94
C LEU A 137 -5.90 27.19 -12.62
N ARG A 138 -5.96 27.48 -13.92
CA ARG A 138 -4.81 28.03 -14.68
C ARG A 138 -4.40 29.42 -14.18
N ALA A 139 -5.32 30.18 -13.59
CA ALA A 139 -5.05 31.51 -13.02
C ALA A 139 -4.44 31.49 -11.61
N MET A 140 -4.30 30.32 -10.97
CA MET A 140 -3.65 30.19 -9.68
C MET A 140 -2.13 30.48 -9.79
N PRO A 141 -1.47 30.88 -8.68
CA PRO A 141 -0.03 31.03 -8.66
C PRO A 141 0.68 29.76 -9.14
N GLN A 142 1.57 29.89 -10.12
CA GLN A 142 2.40 28.81 -10.64
C GLN A 142 3.84 28.98 -10.14
N ALA A 143 4.50 27.87 -9.91
CA ALA A 143 5.93 27.81 -9.58
C ALA A 143 6.62 26.95 -10.64
N ASP A 144 7.80 27.38 -11.08
CA ASP A 144 8.69 26.66 -11.99
C ASP A 144 9.58 25.67 -11.22
#